data_AF-A0A9X2YCT2-F1
#
_entry.id   AF-A0A9X2YCT2-F1
#
_cell.length_a   1.000
_cell.length_b   1.000
_cell.length_c   1.000
_cell.angle_alpha   90.00
_cell.angle_beta   90.00
_cell.angle_gamma   90.00
#
_symmetry.space_group_name_H-M   'P 1'
#
loop_
_entity.id
_entity.type
_entity.pdbx_description
1 polymer ?
#
loop_
_entity_poly.entity_id
_entity_poly.type
_entity_poly.pdbx_seq_one_letter_code
_entity_poly.pdbx_strand_id
1 'polypeptide(L)'
;YHPAPLHLFSSLDRDITLAFIRTFPTPAQASRVTTRRMGGFTGRHGYSGRQKPETLIARMQPHLLSASEGTVAGKALAAKAFTEQLALLNTHLRAHDKRLGELLDMHPDTPIFTSFPGIGPVTAGVLISEMGEQRSRFPSAPSLLAETGLAPVTKASGRTRQVRFRYAANRRMRHAIDWWMFVAVREDPWSADIYEHARAAGQPHHRALRGLGARWCRIL
;
A
#
# COMPACT_ATOMS: atom_id res chain seq x y z
N TYR A 1 11.60 24.03 4.86
CA TYR A 1 11.90 25.21 4.02
C TYR A 1 10.70 25.60 3.14
N HIS A 2 9.93 24.63 2.65
CA HIS A 2 8.67 24.86 1.93
C HIS A 2 7.68 23.71 2.28
N PRO A 3 6.82 23.86 3.31
CA PRO A 3 5.93 22.77 3.75
C PRO A 3 4.67 22.61 2.90
N ALA A 4 4.30 23.62 2.10
CA ALA A 4 3.07 23.63 1.31
C ALA A 4 2.82 22.38 0.41
N PRO A 5 3.83 21.79 -0.26
CA PRO A 5 3.62 20.58 -1.06
C PRO A 5 3.10 19.37 -0.27
N LEU A 6 3.32 19.32 1.05
CA LEU A 6 2.84 18.25 1.93
C LEU A 6 1.32 18.24 2.09
N HIS A 7 0.66 19.36 1.78
CA HIS A 7 -0.78 19.56 2.01
C HIS A 7 -1.58 19.71 0.71
N LEU A 8 -0.91 19.61 -0.44
CA LEU A 8 -1.50 19.92 -1.74
C LEU A 8 -2.19 18.71 -2.37
N PHE A 9 -1.50 17.57 -2.38
CA PHE A 9 -1.96 16.32 -3.00
C PHE A 9 -1.98 15.17 -1.97
N SER A 10 -2.25 13.94 -2.43
CA SER A 10 -2.44 12.79 -1.55
C SER A 10 -1.14 12.31 -0.86
N SER A 11 -0.01 12.32 -1.56
CA SER A 11 1.30 11.93 -1.01
C SER A 11 2.46 12.58 -1.77
N LEU A 12 3.64 12.62 -1.14
CA LEU A 12 4.86 13.27 -1.67
C LEU A 12 5.44 12.59 -2.91
N ASP A 13 5.36 11.27 -2.94
CA ASP A 13 5.87 10.40 -4.00
C ASP A 13 5.00 10.40 -5.26
N ARG A 14 3.85 11.11 -5.28
CA ARG A 14 3.04 11.24 -6.49
C ARG A 14 3.76 12.10 -7.51
N ASP A 15 3.74 11.66 -8.78
CA ASP A 15 4.37 12.39 -9.89
C ASP A 15 3.93 13.85 -9.98
N ILE A 16 2.66 14.15 -9.68
CA ILE A 16 2.15 15.53 -9.64
C ILE A 16 2.76 16.37 -8.51
N THR A 17 2.99 15.78 -7.33
CA THR A 17 3.64 16.45 -6.21
C THR A 17 5.11 16.71 -6.53
N LEU A 18 5.81 15.71 -7.10
CA LEU A 18 7.19 15.85 -7.55
C LEU A 18 7.32 16.94 -8.62
N ALA A 19 6.41 16.95 -9.61
CA ALA A 19 6.35 17.99 -10.64
C ALA A 19 6.10 19.38 -10.05
N PHE A 20 5.26 19.48 -9.01
CA PHE A 20 4.99 20.74 -8.33
C PHE A 20 6.25 21.27 -7.65
N ILE A 21 6.97 20.43 -6.90
CA ILE A 21 8.21 20.82 -6.23
C ILE A 21 9.29 21.23 -7.25
N ARG A 22 9.35 20.56 -8.42
CA ARG A 22 10.29 20.97 -9.49
C ARG A 22 9.94 22.32 -10.11
N THR A 23 8.64 22.61 -10.28
CA THR A 23 8.13 23.83 -10.92
C THR A 23 8.12 25.03 -9.97
N PHE A 24 7.78 24.81 -8.71
CA PHE A 24 7.63 25.82 -7.64
C PHE A 24 8.42 25.39 -6.39
N PRO A 25 9.76 25.28 -6.49
CA PRO A 25 10.57 24.73 -5.40
C PRO A 25 10.58 25.60 -4.15
N THR A 26 10.24 26.89 -4.23
CA THR A 26 10.28 27.82 -3.10
C THR A 26 8.89 28.38 -2.73
N PRO A 27 8.67 28.77 -1.46
CA PRO A 27 7.42 29.41 -1.05
C PRO A 27 7.10 30.68 -1.85
N ALA A 28 8.12 31.47 -2.22
CA ALA A 28 7.95 32.68 -3.01
C ALA A 28 7.51 32.42 -4.47
N GLN A 29 7.90 31.28 -5.04
CA GLN A 29 7.41 30.87 -6.36
C GLN A 29 5.99 30.28 -6.27
N ALA A 30 5.74 29.48 -5.23
CA ALA A 30 4.43 28.90 -4.97
C ALA A 30 3.36 29.97 -4.64
N SER A 31 3.72 31.05 -3.94
CA SER A 31 2.79 32.14 -3.61
C SER A 31 2.28 32.90 -4.84
N ARG A 32 3.02 32.87 -5.95
CA ARG A 32 2.66 33.52 -7.22
C ARG A 32 1.78 32.63 -8.12
N VAL A 33 1.37 31.46 -7.65
CA VAL A 33 0.51 30.55 -8.42
C VAL A 33 -0.93 31.05 -8.36
N THR A 34 -1.42 31.53 -9.50
CA THR A 34 -2.83 31.92 -9.66
C THR A 34 -3.72 30.72 -9.94
N THR A 35 -5.03 30.88 -9.75
CA THR A 35 -6.03 29.86 -10.09
C THR A 35 -5.88 29.33 -11.52
N ARG A 36 -5.71 30.23 -12.49
CA ARG A 36 -5.48 29.86 -13.89
C ARG A 36 -4.21 29.02 -14.07
N ARG A 37 -3.12 29.41 -13.39
CA ARG A 37 -1.85 28.69 -13.45
C ARG A 37 -1.94 27.32 -12.79
N MET A 38 -2.63 27.22 -11.65
CA MET A 38 -2.88 25.96 -10.97
C MET A 38 -3.74 25.03 -11.84
N GLY A 39 -4.81 25.54 -12.47
CA GLY A 39 -5.63 24.76 -13.41
C GLY A 39 -4.85 24.25 -14.61
N GLY A 40 -3.98 25.09 -15.20
CA GLY A 40 -3.09 24.65 -16.27
C GLY A 40 -2.07 23.60 -15.81
N PHE A 41 -1.53 23.74 -14.60
CA PHE A 41 -0.61 22.77 -14.01
C PHE A 41 -1.28 21.41 -13.77
N THR A 42 -2.44 21.39 -13.11
CA THR A 42 -3.18 20.15 -12.83
C THR A 42 -3.65 19.46 -14.10
N GLY A 43 -4.09 20.22 -15.11
CA GLY A 43 -4.45 19.68 -16.43
C GLY A 43 -3.26 19.02 -17.14
N ARG A 44 -2.10 19.68 -17.19
CA ARG A 44 -0.88 19.13 -17.80
C ARG A 44 -0.40 17.83 -17.16
N HIS A 45 -0.57 17.71 -15.84
CA HIS A 45 -0.10 16.56 -15.07
C HIS A 45 -1.20 15.52 -14.79
N GLY A 46 -2.34 15.59 -15.47
CA GLY A 46 -3.40 14.57 -15.38
C GLY A 46 -3.98 14.38 -13.97
N TYR A 47 -4.14 15.48 -13.22
CA TYR A 47 -4.62 15.42 -11.84
C TYR A 47 -6.01 14.77 -11.73
N SER A 48 -6.09 13.67 -10.98
CA SER A 48 -7.33 12.90 -10.78
C SER A 48 -8.02 13.10 -9.43
N GLY A 49 -7.49 13.97 -8.56
CA GLY A 49 -8.02 14.17 -7.19
C GLY A 49 -9.31 14.98 -7.08
N ARG A 50 -9.88 15.40 -8.22
CA ARG A 50 -11.20 16.08 -8.35
C ARG A 50 -11.37 17.35 -7.50
N GLN A 51 -10.28 17.95 -7.02
CA GLN A 51 -10.32 19.25 -6.34
C GLN A 51 -10.20 20.39 -7.35
N LYS A 52 -10.93 21.47 -7.10
CA LYS A 52 -10.83 22.69 -7.91
C LYS A 52 -9.50 23.41 -7.64
N PRO A 53 -8.91 24.12 -8.63
CA PRO A 53 -7.66 24.84 -8.44
C PRO A 53 -7.67 25.83 -7.27
N GLU A 54 -8.79 26.49 -7.00
CA GLU A 54 -8.97 27.42 -5.88
C GLU A 54 -8.83 26.70 -4.54
N THR A 55 -9.39 25.50 -4.42
CA THR A 55 -9.28 24.67 -3.21
C THR A 55 -7.83 24.25 -2.96
N LEU A 56 -7.10 23.90 -4.02
CA LEU A 56 -5.68 23.54 -3.92
C LEU A 56 -4.82 24.71 -3.46
N ILE A 57 -5.06 25.91 -4.01
CA ILE A 57 -4.38 27.14 -3.57
C ILE A 57 -4.73 27.44 -2.10
N ALA A 58 -6.01 27.35 -1.72
CA ALA A 58 -6.44 27.59 -0.35
C ALA A 58 -5.78 26.64 0.66
N ARG A 59 -5.59 25.36 0.30
CA ARG A 59 -4.83 24.40 1.12
C ARG A 59 -3.36 24.78 1.24
N MET A 60 -2.76 25.30 0.17
CA MET A 60 -1.35 25.63 0.12
C MET A 60 -1.00 26.89 0.93
N GLN A 61 -1.87 27.91 0.89
CA GLN A 61 -1.60 29.26 1.41
C GLN A 61 -1.14 29.30 2.89
N PRO A 62 -1.81 28.61 3.85
CA PRO A 62 -1.38 28.61 5.25
C PRO A 62 0.02 28.02 5.49
N HIS A 63 0.56 27.31 4.50
CA HIS A 63 1.83 26.59 4.58
C HIS A 63 2.93 27.21 3.70
N LEU A 64 2.75 28.43 3.20
CA LEU A 64 3.77 29.19 2.47
C LEU A 64 4.80 29.84 3.41
N LEU A 65 5.38 29.03 4.29
CA LEU A 65 6.38 29.46 5.27
C LEU A 65 7.78 29.47 4.64
N SER A 66 8.50 30.58 4.79
CA SER A 66 9.87 30.75 4.30
C SER A 66 10.89 30.69 5.45
N ALA A 67 12.07 30.16 5.15
CA ALA A 67 13.25 30.26 6.03
C ALA A 67 14.18 31.38 5.53
N SER A 68 15.38 31.50 6.12
CA SER A 68 16.43 32.38 5.61
C SER A 68 16.80 32.04 4.16
N GLU A 69 17.24 33.04 3.39
CA GLU A 69 17.50 32.92 1.96
C GLU A 69 18.46 31.77 1.62
N GLY A 70 19.60 31.68 2.31
CA GLY A 70 20.57 30.59 2.13
C GLY A 70 19.98 29.21 2.43
N THR A 71 19.10 29.10 3.44
CA THR A 71 18.40 27.85 3.76
C THR A 71 17.41 27.48 2.65
N VAL A 72 16.65 28.44 2.13
CA VAL A 72 15.70 28.22 1.05
C VAL A 72 16.43 27.79 -0.22
N ALA A 73 17.52 28.47 -0.59
CA ALA A 73 18.33 28.14 -1.76
C ALA A 73 18.91 26.71 -1.66
N GLY A 74 19.59 26.39 -0.55
CA GLY A 74 20.21 25.07 -0.35
C GLY A 74 19.18 23.93 -0.28
N LYS A 75 18.07 24.13 0.43
CA LYS A 75 17.03 23.09 0.54
C LYS A 75 16.20 22.94 -0.73
N ALA A 76 15.99 24.02 -1.49
CA ALA A 76 15.36 23.93 -2.82
C ALA A 76 16.21 23.13 -3.81
N LEU A 77 17.54 23.29 -3.76
CA LEU A 77 18.46 22.48 -4.55
C LEU A 77 18.32 20.98 -4.19
N ALA A 78 18.39 20.66 -2.90
CA ALA A 78 18.24 19.28 -2.42
C ALA A 78 16.87 18.67 -2.76
N ALA A 79 15.78 19.45 -2.60
CA ALA A 79 14.44 18.99 -2.92
C ALA A 79 14.28 18.62 -4.40
N LYS A 80 14.87 19.41 -5.31
CA LYS A 80 14.88 19.07 -6.74
C LYS A 80 15.63 17.75 -6.98
N ALA A 81 16.82 17.58 -6.42
CA ALA A 81 17.59 16.35 -6.55
C ALA A 81 16.80 15.12 -6.03
N PHE A 82 16.14 15.24 -4.88
CA PHE A 82 15.29 14.15 -4.36
C PHE A 82 14.06 13.89 -5.23
N THR A 83 13.44 14.92 -5.82
CA THR A 83 12.31 14.71 -6.72
C THR A 83 12.70 13.97 -8.00
N GLU A 84 13.93 14.16 -8.48
CA GLU A 84 14.47 13.41 -9.63
C GLU A 84 14.71 11.94 -9.27
N GLN A 85 15.28 11.68 -8.10
CA GLN A 85 15.45 10.31 -7.58
C GLN A 85 14.11 9.60 -7.40
N LEU A 86 13.12 10.25 -6.78
CA LEU A 86 11.79 9.68 -6.59
C LEU A 86 11.07 9.44 -7.92
N ALA A 87 11.20 10.34 -8.90
CA ALA A 87 10.63 10.16 -10.23
C ALA A 87 11.25 8.96 -10.97
N LEU A 88 12.56 8.75 -10.81
CA LEU A 88 13.24 7.57 -11.33
C LEU A 88 12.72 6.28 -10.67
N LEU A 89 12.62 6.27 -9.33
CA LEU A 89 12.09 5.13 -8.58
C LEU A 89 10.63 4.81 -8.96
N ASN A 90 9.78 5.81 -9.15
CA ASN A 90 8.41 5.61 -9.64
C ASN A 90 8.39 4.96 -11.03
N THR A 91 9.34 5.31 -11.89
CA THR A 91 9.47 4.71 -13.22
C THR A 91 9.90 3.24 -13.11
N HIS A 92 10.86 2.93 -12.24
CA HIS A 92 11.27 1.55 -11.98
C HIS A 92 10.14 0.73 -11.36
N LEU A 93 9.38 1.29 -10.41
CA LEU A 93 8.21 0.62 -9.81
C LEU A 93 7.19 0.23 -10.87
N ARG A 94 6.79 1.16 -11.76
CA ARG A 94 5.87 0.86 -12.87
C ARG A 94 6.42 -0.21 -13.82
N ALA A 95 7.72 -0.20 -14.09
CA ALA A 95 8.36 -1.21 -14.92
C ALA A 95 8.34 -2.59 -14.24
N HIS A 96 8.57 -2.66 -12.94
CA HIS A 96 8.46 -3.89 -12.15
C HIS A 96 7.02 -4.39 -12.07
N ASP A 97 6.04 -3.52 -11.86
CA ASP A 97 4.62 -3.89 -11.84
C ASP A 97 4.18 -4.46 -13.20
N LYS A 98 4.61 -3.83 -14.30
CA LYS A 98 4.36 -4.36 -15.66
C LYS A 98 5.01 -5.73 -15.83
N ARG A 99 6.28 -5.87 -15.46
CA ARG A 99 7.00 -7.14 -15.61
C ARG A 99 6.40 -8.25 -14.74
N LEU A 100 5.92 -7.91 -13.55
CA LEU A 100 5.19 -8.83 -12.68
C LEU A 100 3.91 -9.32 -13.35
N GLY A 101 3.13 -8.40 -13.96
CA GLY A 101 1.93 -8.76 -14.73
C GLY A 101 2.24 -9.76 -15.85
N GLU A 102 3.25 -9.47 -16.68
CA GLU A 102 3.68 -10.38 -17.76
C GLU A 102 4.09 -11.77 -17.25
N LEU A 103 4.80 -11.84 -16.11
CA LEU A 103 5.20 -13.11 -15.51
C LEU A 103 4.00 -13.89 -14.97
N LEU A 104 3.02 -13.20 -14.38
CA LEU A 104 1.80 -13.83 -13.88
C LEU A 104 0.94 -14.36 -15.03
N ASP A 105 0.81 -13.61 -16.13
CA ASP A 105 0.05 -14.06 -17.31
C ASP A 105 0.58 -15.38 -17.89
N MET A 106 1.88 -15.64 -17.72
CA MET A 106 2.52 -16.89 -18.17
C MET A 106 2.51 -18.01 -17.11
N HIS A 107 2.19 -17.71 -15.85
CA HIS A 107 2.33 -18.68 -14.76
C HIS A 107 1.07 -19.57 -14.64
N PRO A 108 1.21 -20.91 -14.63
CA PRO A 108 0.07 -21.83 -14.68
C PRO A 108 -0.87 -21.75 -13.47
N ASP A 109 -0.35 -21.38 -12.30
CA ASP A 109 -1.18 -21.24 -11.09
C ASP A 109 -1.86 -19.87 -10.96
N THR A 110 -1.56 -18.89 -11.82
CA THR A 110 -2.17 -17.55 -11.72
C THR A 110 -3.71 -17.61 -11.68
N PRO A 111 -4.39 -18.38 -12.55
CA PRO A 111 -5.85 -18.50 -12.50
C PRO A 111 -6.39 -19.01 -11.16
N ILE A 112 -5.64 -19.86 -10.45
CA ILE A 112 -6.03 -20.36 -9.12
C ILE A 112 -6.04 -19.19 -8.13
N PHE A 113 -4.94 -18.43 -8.04
CA PHE A 113 -4.84 -17.32 -7.10
C PHE A 113 -5.78 -16.17 -7.47
N THR A 114 -5.89 -15.80 -8.74
CA THR A 114 -6.77 -14.69 -9.15
C THR A 114 -8.26 -15.04 -9.14
N SER A 115 -8.64 -16.32 -8.95
CA SER A 115 -10.04 -16.70 -8.75
C SER A 115 -10.59 -16.28 -7.39
N PHE A 116 -9.72 -15.97 -6.42
CA PHE A 116 -10.13 -15.53 -5.10
C PHE A 116 -10.39 -14.01 -5.07
N PRO A 117 -11.44 -13.56 -4.36
CA PRO A 117 -11.78 -12.15 -4.27
C PRO A 117 -10.66 -11.37 -3.58
N GLY A 118 -10.31 -10.19 -4.11
CA GLY A 118 -9.29 -9.32 -3.54
C GLY A 118 -7.83 -9.73 -3.74
N ILE A 119 -7.53 -10.81 -4.48
CA ILE A 119 -6.15 -11.12 -4.90
C ILE A 119 -5.79 -10.32 -6.15
N GLY A 120 -4.96 -9.29 -5.97
CA GLY A 120 -4.33 -8.56 -7.06
C GLY A 120 -2.95 -9.14 -7.47
N PRO A 121 -2.33 -8.60 -8.54
CA PRO A 121 -1.07 -9.12 -9.09
C PRO A 121 0.07 -9.24 -8.06
N VAL A 122 0.27 -8.22 -7.22
CA VAL A 122 1.33 -8.23 -6.18
C VAL A 122 1.09 -9.34 -5.16
N THR A 123 -0.14 -9.48 -4.68
CA THR A 123 -0.52 -10.53 -3.73
C THR A 123 -0.35 -11.92 -4.34
N ALA A 124 -0.83 -12.12 -5.58
CA ALA A 124 -0.66 -13.38 -6.30
C ALA A 124 0.83 -13.73 -6.46
N GLY A 125 1.64 -12.79 -6.94
CA GLY A 125 3.07 -12.98 -7.13
C GLY A 125 3.81 -13.34 -5.83
N VAL A 126 3.49 -12.67 -4.72
CA VAL A 126 4.07 -13.02 -3.41
C VAL A 126 3.64 -14.42 -2.97
N LEU A 127 2.37 -14.80 -3.09
CA LEU A 127 1.92 -16.12 -2.67
C LEU A 127 2.53 -17.23 -3.52
N ILE A 128 2.51 -17.08 -4.85
CA ILE A 128 3.13 -18.04 -5.78
C ILE A 128 4.62 -18.21 -5.48
N SER A 129 5.37 -17.11 -5.35
CA SER A 129 6.82 -17.17 -5.12
C SER A 129 7.20 -17.75 -3.76
N GLU A 130 6.48 -17.40 -2.69
CA GLU A 130 6.80 -17.86 -1.34
C GLU A 130 6.34 -19.31 -1.08
N MET A 131 5.26 -19.76 -1.74
CA MET A 131 4.88 -21.17 -1.74
C MET A 131 5.87 -22.01 -2.57
N GLY A 132 6.29 -21.48 -3.71
CA GLY A 132 7.23 -22.13 -4.62
C GLY A 132 6.64 -23.34 -5.35
N GLU A 133 7.47 -24.01 -6.15
CA GLU A 133 7.03 -25.10 -7.03
C GLU A 133 6.86 -26.45 -6.31
N GLN A 134 7.53 -26.63 -5.16
CA GLN A 134 7.50 -27.87 -4.39
C GLN A 134 6.23 -27.98 -3.56
N ARG A 135 5.12 -28.40 -4.20
CA ARG A 135 3.80 -28.55 -3.57
C ARG A 135 3.80 -29.43 -2.32
N SER A 136 4.69 -30.42 -2.26
CA SER A 136 4.85 -31.32 -1.10
C SER A 136 5.25 -30.61 0.21
N ARG A 137 5.74 -29.36 0.15
CA ARG A 137 5.98 -28.51 1.32
C ARG A 137 4.68 -28.12 2.05
N PHE A 138 3.56 -28.10 1.32
CA PHE A 138 2.23 -27.77 1.84
C PHE A 138 1.26 -28.93 1.62
N PRO A 139 1.46 -30.08 2.30
CA PRO A 139 0.64 -31.27 2.09
C PRO A 139 -0.80 -31.13 2.62
N SER A 140 -1.06 -30.09 3.42
CA SER A 140 -2.37 -29.82 4.01
C SER A 140 -2.50 -28.35 4.42
N ALA A 141 -3.74 -27.85 4.51
CA ALA A 141 -4.02 -26.49 4.97
C ALA A 141 -3.38 -26.13 6.33
N PRO A 142 -3.36 -27.01 7.36
CA PRO A 142 -2.63 -26.74 8.60
C PRO A 142 -1.15 -26.37 8.40
N SER A 143 -0.46 -26.96 7.42
CA SER A 143 0.94 -26.62 7.11
C SER A 143 1.05 -25.18 6.61
N LEU A 144 0.16 -24.76 5.70
CA LEU A 144 0.10 -23.38 5.20
C LEU A 144 -0.28 -22.39 6.30
N LEU A 145 -1.26 -22.73 7.15
CA LEU A 145 -1.64 -21.89 8.29
C LEU A 145 -0.49 -21.72 9.29
N ALA A 146 0.31 -22.77 9.52
CA ALA A 146 1.49 -22.68 10.37
C ALA A 146 2.57 -21.79 9.74
N GLU A 147 2.85 -21.96 8.45
CA GLU A 147 3.86 -21.20 7.72
C GLU A 147 3.53 -19.70 7.67
N THR A 148 2.26 -19.36 7.42
CA THR A 148 1.78 -17.96 7.38
C THR A 148 1.57 -17.37 8.77
N GLY A 149 1.57 -18.21 9.81
CA GLY A 149 1.34 -17.81 11.20
C GLY A 149 -0.11 -17.54 11.57
N LEU A 150 -1.04 -18.02 10.76
CA LEU A 150 -2.47 -18.01 11.04
C LEU A 150 -2.87 -19.12 12.02
N ALA A 151 -2.08 -20.20 12.11
CA ALA A 151 -2.24 -21.21 13.14
C ALA A 151 -1.65 -20.72 14.48
N PRO A 152 -2.40 -20.81 15.60
CA PRO A 152 -1.88 -20.43 16.91
C PRO A 152 -0.83 -21.43 17.41
N VAL A 153 -0.10 -21.05 18.46
CA VAL A 153 0.82 -21.93 19.20
C VAL A 153 0.22 -22.21 20.57
N THR A 154 -0.05 -23.48 20.86
CA THR A 154 -0.50 -23.91 22.19
C THR A 154 0.71 -24.34 23.01
N LYS A 155 0.92 -23.70 24.17
CA LYS A 155 1.89 -24.13 25.18
C LYS A 155 1.13 -24.71 26.37
N ALA A 156 1.40 -25.95 26.73
CA ALA A 156 0.74 -26.63 27.83
C ALA A 156 1.73 -27.50 28.64
N SER A 157 1.55 -27.55 29.96
CA SER A 157 2.44 -28.27 30.89
C SER A 157 1.67 -29.12 31.93
N GLY A 158 0.46 -29.56 31.59
CA GLY A 158 -0.44 -30.31 32.49
C GLY A 158 -1.17 -29.43 33.51
N ARG A 159 -0.50 -28.43 34.10
CA ARG A 159 -1.10 -27.44 35.02
C ARG A 159 -1.55 -26.15 34.34
N THR A 160 -1.02 -25.85 33.16
CA THR A 160 -1.32 -24.62 32.43
C THR A 160 -1.57 -24.91 30.96
N ARG A 161 -2.43 -24.11 30.34
CA ARG A 161 -2.68 -24.12 28.89
C ARG A 161 -2.80 -22.68 28.40
N GLN A 162 -1.92 -22.29 27.48
CA GLN A 162 -1.92 -20.96 26.89
C GLN A 162 -1.88 -21.05 25.37
N VAL A 163 -2.78 -20.33 24.70
CA VAL A 163 -2.82 -20.22 23.24
C VAL A 163 -2.27 -18.85 22.86
N ARG A 164 -1.18 -18.83 22.10
CA ARG A 164 -0.44 -17.61 21.73
C ARG A 164 -0.39 -17.44 20.21
N PHE A 165 -0.14 -16.21 19.78
CA PHE A 165 0.11 -15.93 18.38
C PHE A 165 1.46 -16.51 17.93
N ARG A 166 1.50 -17.06 16.71
CA ARG A 166 2.72 -17.60 16.11
C ARG A 166 3.55 -16.46 15.53
N TYR A 167 4.73 -16.21 16.08
CA TYR A 167 5.66 -15.20 15.55
C TYR A 167 6.67 -15.77 14.54
N ALA A 168 7.03 -17.04 14.67
CA ALA A 168 7.85 -17.76 13.69
C ALA A 168 6.99 -18.17 12.49
N ALA A 169 7.11 -17.42 11.40
CA ALA A 169 6.32 -17.58 10.18
C ALA A 169 6.97 -16.82 9.02
N ASN A 170 6.57 -17.17 7.80
CA ASN A 170 6.82 -16.37 6.62
C ASN A 170 6.03 -15.05 6.70
N ARG A 171 6.75 -13.96 7.01
CA ARG A 171 6.16 -12.62 7.19
C ARG A 171 5.66 -12.02 5.88
N ARG A 172 6.24 -12.38 4.74
CA ARG A 172 5.81 -11.89 3.42
C ARG A 172 4.46 -12.47 3.04
N MET A 173 4.29 -13.78 3.16
CA MET A 173 2.99 -14.44 2.93
C MET A 173 1.94 -13.92 3.90
N ARG A 174 2.28 -13.76 5.18
CA ARG A 174 1.34 -13.20 6.17
C ARG A 174 0.87 -11.80 5.78
N HIS A 175 1.80 -10.94 5.38
CA HIS A 175 1.48 -9.58 4.96
C HIS A 175 0.62 -9.57 3.69
N ALA A 176 0.94 -10.43 2.72
CA ALA A 176 0.11 -10.61 1.52
C ALA A 176 -1.31 -11.06 1.87
N ILE A 177 -1.46 -12.00 2.82
CA ILE A 177 -2.78 -12.45 3.28
C ILE A 177 -3.52 -11.33 4.03
N ASP A 178 -2.87 -10.53 4.86
CA ASP A 178 -3.53 -9.40 5.54
C ASP A 178 -4.09 -8.39 4.52
N TRP A 179 -3.31 -8.05 3.48
CA TRP A 179 -3.78 -7.22 2.36
C TRP A 179 -4.88 -7.88 1.54
N TRP A 180 -4.76 -9.17 1.26
CA TRP A 180 -5.81 -9.94 0.61
C TRP A 180 -7.12 -9.81 1.39
N MET A 181 -7.10 -10.05 2.71
CA MET A 181 -8.29 -9.97 3.55
C MET A 181 -8.86 -8.55 3.64
N PHE A 182 -8.01 -7.54 3.72
CA PHE A 182 -8.43 -6.15 3.71
C PHE A 182 -9.25 -5.80 2.45
N VAL A 183 -8.86 -6.34 1.29
CA VAL A 183 -9.60 -6.14 0.04
C VAL A 183 -10.81 -7.06 -0.04
N ALA A 184 -10.66 -8.35 0.28
CA ALA A 184 -11.73 -9.35 0.20
C ALA A 184 -12.98 -8.95 1.01
N VAL A 185 -12.81 -8.36 2.20
CA VAL A 185 -13.93 -7.85 3.02
C VAL A 185 -14.77 -6.79 2.29
N ARG A 186 -14.19 -6.05 1.34
CA ARG A 186 -14.89 -5.02 0.56
C ARG A 186 -15.51 -5.54 -0.73
N GLU A 187 -14.99 -6.63 -1.27
CA GLU A 187 -15.34 -7.14 -2.60
C GLU A 187 -16.22 -8.39 -2.56
N ASP A 188 -16.18 -9.16 -1.47
CA ASP A 188 -16.92 -10.42 -1.31
C ASP A 188 -17.89 -10.37 -0.11
N PRO A 189 -19.20 -10.54 -0.33
CA PRO A 189 -20.21 -10.53 0.74
C PRO A 189 -19.97 -11.58 1.84
N TRP A 190 -19.47 -12.77 1.49
CA TRP A 190 -19.19 -13.83 2.48
C TRP A 190 -18.06 -13.44 3.43
N SER A 191 -17.00 -12.85 2.88
CA SER A 191 -15.87 -12.29 3.62
C SER A 191 -16.31 -11.12 4.52
N ALA A 192 -17.16 -10.23 4.00
CA ALA A 192 -17.72 -9.12 4.76
C ALA A 192 -18.52 -9.63 5.96
N ASP A 193 -19.42 -10.59 5.74
CA ASP A 193 -20.27 -11.17 6.77
C ASP A 193 -19.44 -11.80 7.90
N ILE A 194 -18.46 -12.65 7.58
CA ILE A 194 -17.59 -13.28 8.58
C ILE A 194 -16.79 -12.24 9.37
N TYR A 195 -16.28 -11.21 8.69
CA TYR A 195 -15.52 -10.15 9.32
C TYR A 195 -16.41 -9.35 10.28
N GLU A 196 -17.59 -8.91 9.85
CA GLU A 196 -18.52 -8.14 10.69
C GLU A 196 -19.02 -8.96 11.88
N HIS A 197 -19.33 -10.24 11.71
CA HIS A 197 -19.65 -11.14 12.82
C HIS A 197 -18.50 -11.20 13.86
N ALA A 198 -17.25 -11.30 13.40
CA ALA A 198 -16.09 -11.31 14.30
C ALA A 198 -15.91 -9.96 15.01
N ARG A 199 -16.15 -8.83 14.31
CA ARG A 199 -16.09 -7.48 14.89
C ARG A 199 -17.20 -7.25 15.92
N ALA A 200 -18.43 -7.68 15.63
CA ALA A 200 -19.57 -7.64 16.54
C ALA A 200 -19.35 -8.48 17.79
N ALA A 201 -18.64 -9.61 17.67
CA ALA A 201 -18.19 -10.43 18.80
C ALA A 201 -16.99 -9.82 19.57
N GLY A 202 -16.62 -8.56 19.30
CA GLY A 202 -15.58 -7.82 20.03
C GLY A 202 -14.14 -8.11 19.58
N GLN A 203 -13.90 -8.87 18.51
CA GLN A 203 -12.53 -9.11 18.04
C GLN A 203 -11.96 -7.86 17.37
N PRO A 204 -10.73 -7.42 17.67
CA PRO A 204 -10.11 -6.27 17.00
C PRO A 204 -9.89 -6.53 15.51
N HIS A 205 -9.79 -5.45 14.72
CA HIS A 205 -9.67 -5.46 13.25
C HIS A 205 -8.71 -6.54 12.70
N HIS A 206 -7.42 -6.47 13.05
CA HIS A 206 -6.42 -7.44 12.56
C HIS A 206 -6.60 -8.86 13.12
N ARG A 207 -7.37 -9.05 14.20
CA ARG A 207 -7.74 -10.40 14.65
C ARG A 207 -8.86 -10.97 13.78
N ALA A 208 -9.86 -10.15 13.46
CA ALA A 208 -10.94 -10.53 12.54
C ALA A 208 -10.39 -10.87 11.15
N LEU A 209 -9.53 -10.02 10.58
CA LEU A 209 -8.88 -10.29 9.28
C LEU A 209 -8.06 -11.60 9.30
N ARG A 210 -7.27 -11.85 10.33
CA ARG A 210 -6.53 -13.13 10.45
C ARG A 210 -7.45 -14.34 10.56
N GLY A 211 -8.58 -14.21 11.26
CA GLY A 211 -9.59 -15.26 11.36
C GLY A 211 -10.19 -15.60 9.99
N LEU A 212 -10.52 -14.57 9.20
CA LEU A 212 -10.97 -14.70 7.83
C LEU A 212 -9.88 -15.29 6.92
N GLY A 213 -8.65 -14.80 7.01
CA GLY A 213 -7.49 -15.32 6.26
C GLY A 213 -7.24 -16.79 6.54
N ALA A 214 -7.42 -17.24 7.78
CA ALA A 214 -7.32 -18.65 8.12
C ALA A 214 -8.42 -19.50 7.46
N ARG A 215 -9.60 -18.95 7.17
CA ARG A 215 -10.66 -19.66 6.44
C ARG A 215 -10.34 -19.75 4.95
N TRP A 216 -9.94 -18.63 4.34
CA TRP A 216 -9.54 -18.62 2.93
C TRP A 216 -8.32 -19.50 2.65
N CYS A 217 -7.31 -19.51 3.52
CA CYS A 217 -6.15 -20.40 3.41
C CYS A 217 -6.45 -21.90 3.63
N ARG A 218 -7.69 -22.27 3.98
CA ARG A 218 -8.14 -23.67 3.97
C ARG A 218 -8.79 -24.09 2.66
N ILE A 219 -9.18 -23.10 1.84
CA ILE A 219 -9.82 -23.28 0.54
C ILE A 219 -8.78 -23.19 -0.57
N LEU A 220 -7.83 -22.26 -0.44
CA LEU A 220 -6.60 -22.20 -1.24
C LEU A 220 -5.78 -23.49 -1.08
#